data_AF-A0A8J7RR74-F1
#
_entry.id   AF-A0A8J7RR74-F1
#
_cell.length_a   1.000
_cell.length_b   1.000
_cell.length_c   1.000
_cell.angle_alpha   90.00
_cell.angle_beta   90.00
_cell.angle_gamma   90.00
#
_symmetry.space_group_name_H-M   'P 1'
#
loop_
_entity.id
_entity.type
_entity.pdbx_description
1 polymer ?
#
loop_
_entity_poly.entity_id
_entity_poly.type
_entity_poly.pdbx_seq_one_letter_code
_entity_poly.pdbx_strand_id
1 'polypeptide(L)'
;MQNNGSWTLTRVGTYSNVKNDLNFKYMHEIVGEVAGKFENLDKDTIVIHELKEDDNHIAYGVVIAYSATEGMAVFVGDLWNDSGAGYLLSTTAKTDDVTVTAGMIATDFVKQTASITLAPAKLTFPEATEGYGEQTPLTVTVNNMGTVDTGSLNITLSGNNDDCFTVTPDAIDNIGTDSSNGASFKVKPNAGLPAGTYTATVTVSGTKVVSRSIDVSFTVTASPSTPVVIIVPDDTADTTDPAKNPETGDNSTHLLWAVMASSALCAAALLFSSRRRGEEMQ
;
A
#
# COMPACT_ATOMS: atom_id res chain seq x y z
N MET A 1 -34.26 -32.23 20.17
CA MET A 1 -34.58 -31.85 18.77
C MET A 1 -33.34 -32.19 17.96
N GLN A 2 -33.47 -32.78 16.77
CA GLN A 2 -32.31 -32.99 15.90
C GLN A 2 -31.98 -31.65 15.27
N ASN A 3 -30.87 -31.03 15.69
CA ASN A 3 -30.43 -29.72 15.19
C ASN A 3 -29.51 -29.89 13.96
N ASN A 4 -29.79 -30.90 13.14
CA ASN A 4 -28.97 -31.28 12.00
C ASN A 4 -29.64 -30.74 10.74
N GLY A 5 -29.05 -29.71 10.13
CA GLY A 5 -29.53 -29.06 8.90
C GLY A 5 -28.43 -28.19 8.30
N SER A 6 -28.58 -27.78 7.04
CA SER A 6 -27.67 -26.80 6.43
C SER A 6 -28.07 -25.40 6.88
N TRP A 7 -27.49 -24.95 7.99
CA TRP A 7 -27.76 -23.62 8.53
C TRP A 7 -26.89 -22.56 7.85
N THR A 8 -27.51 -21.49 7.36
CA THR A 8 -26.80 -20.33 6.80
C THR A 8 -27.18 -19.06 7.51
N LEU A 9 -26.18 -18.24 7.84
CA LEU A 9 -26.36 -16.91 8.39
C LEU A 9 -25.82 -15.88 7.38
N THR A 10 -26.69 -15.05 6.80
CA THR A 10 -26.34 -14.15 5.70
C THR A 10 -26.51 -12.69 6.11
N ARG A 11 -25.59 -11.81 5.69
CA ARG A 11 -25.77 -10.36 5.88
C ARG A 11 -26.93 -9.86 5.05
N VAL A 12 -27.80 -9.07 5.65
CA VAL A 12 -28.86 -8.39 4.91
C VAL A 12 -28.55 -6.90 4.74
N GLY A 13 -28.08 -6.24 5.80
CA GLY A 13 -27.71 -4.82 5.74
C GLY A 13 -27.60 -4.20 7.14
N THR A 14 -27.34 -2.90 7.22
CA THR A 14 -27.49 -2.16 8.50
C THR A 14 -28.96 -1.92 8.79
N TYR A 15 -29.34 -1.81 10.06
CA TYR A 15 -30.71 -1.63 10.49
C TYR A 15 -31.36 -0.43 9.81
N SER A 16 -30.65 0.70 9.70
CA SER A 16 -31.12 1.88 8.97
C SER A 16 -31.52 1.61 7.52
N ASN A 17 -30.80 0.73 6.83
CA ASN A 17 -31.02 0.43 5.43
C ASN A 17 -32.16 -0.57 5.21
N VAL A 18 -32.39 -1.47 6.17
CA VAL A 18 -33.32 -2.60 5.96
C VAL A 18 -34.62 -2.49 6.74
N LYS A 19 -34.72 -1.58 7.72
CA LYS A 19 -35.88 -1.46 8.64
C LYS A 19 -37.23 -1.19 7.97
N ASN A 20 -37.22 -0.68 6.73
CA ASN A 20 -38.44 -0.41 5.98
C ASN A 20 -38.71 -1.43 4.86
N ASP A 21 -37.69 -2.20 4.48
CA ASP A 21 -37.74 -3.12 3.34
C ASP A 21 -38.14 -4.54 3.76
N LEU A 22 -38.01 -4.84 5.06
CA LEU A 22 -38.28 -6.15 5.63
C LEU A 22 -39.42 -6.07 6.64
N ASN A 23 -40.29 -7.08 6.61
CA ASN A 23 -41.39 -7.21 7.57
C ASN A 23 -40.87 -7.82 8.87
N PHE A 24 -40.21 -7.00 9.68
CA PHE A 24 -39.73 -7.40 10.99
C PHE A 24 -40.86 -7.48 12.01
N LYS A 25 -40.86 -8.52 12.85
CA LYS A 25 -41.83 -8.64 13.93
C LYS A 25 -41.38 -7.88 15.19
N TYR A 26 -40.21 -8.21 15.72
CA TYR A 26 -39.66 -7.61 16.97
C TYR A 26 -38.28 -6.94 16.80
N MET A 27 -37.80 -6.74 15.57
CA MET A 27 -36.44 -6.25 15.34
C MET A 27 -36.16 -4.88 15.95
N HIS A 28 -37.13 -3.95 15.95
CA HIS A 28 -36.95 -2.61 16.51
C HIS A 28 -36.60 -2.63 18.00
N GLU A 29 -37.25 -3.53 18.76
CA GLU A 29 -37.00 -3.72 20.19
C GLU A 29 -35.61 -4.34 20.39
N ILE A 30 -35.28 -5.39 19.62
CA ILE A 30 -33.99 -6.09 19.70
C ILE A 30 -32.82 -5.13 19.46
N VAL A 31 -32.84 -4.37 18.35
CA VAL A 31 -31.75 -3.42 18.07
C VAL A 31 -31.67 -2.31 19.10
N GLY A 32 -32.81 -1.88 19.66
CA GLY A 32 -32.87 -0.89 20.74
C GLY A 32 -32.24 -1.41 22.03
N GLU A 33 -32.57 -2.64 22.42
CA GLU A 33 -31.99 -3.29 23.60
C GLU A 33 -30.49 -3.54 23.42
N VAL A 34 -30.08 -4.09 22.27
CA VAL A 34 -28.66 -4.32 21.96
C VAL A 34 -27.90 -3.00 22.04
N ALA A 35 -28.35 -1.94 21.35
CA ALA A 35 -27.72 -0.62 21.43
C ALA A 35 -27.63 -0.10 22.88
N GLY A 36 -28.67 -0.30 23.68
CA GLY A 36 -28.69 0.12 25.09
C GLY A 36 -27.75 -0.67 26.02
N LYS A 37 -27.24 -1.84 25.61
CA LYS A 37 -26.28 -2.63 26.40
C LYS A 37 -24.82 -2.25 26.15
N PHE A 38 -24.53 -1.51 25.09
CA PHE A 38 -23.16 -1.12 24.73
C PHE A 38 -22.98 0.40 24.79
N GLU A 39 -21.84 0.86 25.31
CA GLU A 39 -21.53 2.28 25.33
C GLU A 39 -21.37 2.82 23.90
N ASN A 40 -22.11 3.88 23.56
CA ASN A 40 -22.02 4.61 22.29
C ASN A 40 -22.33 3.78 21.01
N LEU A 41 -23.05 2.65 21.13
CA LEU A 41 -23.47 1.89 19.95
C LEU A 41 -24.67 2.56 19.28
N ASP A 42 -24.48 3.06 18.07
CA ASP A 42 -25.57 3.58 17.25
C ASP A 42 -26.42 2.42 16.69
N LYS A 43 -27.68 2.36 17.12
CA LYS A 43 -28.64 1.33 16.68
C LYS A 43 -28.81 1.27 15.16
N ASP A 44 -28.70 2.40 14.46
CA ASP A 44 -28.92 2.47 13.01
C ASP A 44 -27.77 1.80 12.24
N THR A 45 -26.62 1.62 12.89
CA THR A 45 -25.47 0.94 12.32
C THR A 45 -25.54 -0.58 12.48
N ILE A 46 -26.33 -1.11 13.43
CA ILE A 46 -26.45 -2.55 13.77
C ILE A 46 -26.69 -3.37 12.51
N VAL A 47 -25.87 -4.40 12.28
CA VAL A 47 -26.02 -5.27 11.11
C VAL A 47 -27.09 -6.32 11.40
N ILE A 48 -28.00 -6.45 10.44
CA ILE A 48 -29.05 -7.46 10.43
C ILE A 48 -28.62 -8.62 9.56
N HIS A 49 -28.84 -9.82 10.07
CA HIS A 49 -28.61 -11.08 9.38
C HIS A 49 -29.92 -11.83 9.17
N GLU A 50 -29.93 -12.69 8.16
CA GLU A 50 -30.98 -13.68 7.92
C GLU A 50 -30.43 -15.05 8.28
N LEU A 51 -31.12 -15.76 9.17
CA LEU A 51 -30.89 -17.15 9.49
C LEU A 51 -31.80 -18.01 8.60
N LYS A 52 -31.21 -19.01 7.94
CA LYS A 52 -31.94 -20.02 7.18
C LYS A 52 -31.53 -21.42 7.58
N GLU A 53 -32.48 -22.35 7.46
CA GLU A 53 -32.26 -23.79 7.51
C GLU A 53 -32.69 -24.38 6.16
N ASP A 54 -31.76 -25.01 5.44
CA ASP A 54 -32.01 -25.59 4.13
C ASP A 54 -32.69 -24.59 3.16
N ASP A 55 -32.13 -23.38 3.08
CA ASP A 55 -32.62 -22.22 2.30
C ASP A 55 -33.98 -21.62 2.72
N ASN A 56 -34.64 -22.19 3.73
CA ASN A 56 -35.88 -21.64 4.27
C ASN A 56 -35.59 -20.56 5.31
N HIS A 57 -36.27 -19.42 5.19
CA HIS A 57 -36.17 -18.34 6.17
C HIS A 57 -36.61 -18.81 7.55
N ILE A 58 -35.74 -18.62 8.55
CA ILE A 58 -36.03 -18.91 9.96
C ILE A 58 -36.30 -17.61 10.71
N ALA A 59 -35.38 -16.65 10.66
CA ALA A 59 -35.53 -15.37 11.33
C ALA A 59 -34.58 -14.32 10.75
N TYR A 60 -34.95 -13.04 10.88
CA TYR A 60 -33.96 -11.96 10.85
C TYR A 60 -33.44 -11.73 12.26
N GLY A 61 -32.21 -11.23 12.41
CA GLY A 61 -31.69 -11.01 13.75
C GLY A 61 -30.33 -10.33 13.81
N VAL A 62 -29.82 -10.26 15.02
CA VAL A 62 -28.56 -9.61 15.36
C VAL A 62 -27.62 -10.64 15.98
N VAL A 63 -26.36 -10.65 15.57
CA VAL A 63 -25.33 -11.42 16.27
C VAL A 63 -24.81 -10.60 17.45
N ILE A 64 -24.94 -11.12 18.67
CA ILE A 64 -24.59 -10.41 19.90
C ILE A 64 -23.27 -10.89 20.52
N ALA A 65 -22.77 -12.05 20.09
CA ALA A 65 -21.48 -12.58 20.49
C ALA A 65 -20.93 -13.52 19.40
N TYR A 66 -19.61 -13.59 19.28
CA TYR A 66 -18.95 -14.50 18.35
C TYR A 66 -17.56 -14.91 18.85
N SER A 67 -17.20 -16.16 18.61
CA SER A 67 -15.84 -16.68 18.75
C SER A 67 -15.37 -17.23 17.40
N ALA A 68 -14.40 -16.54 16.79
CA ALA A 68 -13.77 -16.99 15.54
C ALA A 68 -13.01 -18.30 15.74
N THR A 69 -12.21 -18.32 16.81
CA THR A 69 -11.37 -19.45 17.20
C THR A 69 -12.17 -20.72 17.38
N GLU A 70 -13.38 -20.61 17.92
CA GLU A 70 -14.22 -21.77 18.21
C GLU A 70 -15.36 -21.97 17.19
N GLY A 71 -15.45 -21.09 16.17
CA GLY A 71 -16.47 -21.14 15.14
C GLY A 71 -17.89 -21.08 15.68
N MET A 72 -18.18 -20.08 16.54
CA MET A 72 -19.48 -19.96 17.22
C MET A 72 -20.04 -18.55 17.17
N ALA A 73 -21.36 -18.43 16.97
CA ALA A 73 -22.09 -17.17 17.04
C ALA A 73 -23.32 -17.30 17.95
N VAL A 74 -23.60 -16.27 18.76
CA VAL A 74 -24.87 -16.12 19.47
C VAL A 74 -25.72 -15.14 18.69
N PHE A 75 -26.80 -15.64 18.11
CA PHE A 75 -27.73 -14.90 17.28
C PHE A 75 -29.05 -14.69 18.00
N VAL A 76 -29.58 -13.48 17.93
CA VAL A 76 -30.86 -13.08 18.49
C VAL A 76 -31.81 -12.72 17.35
N GLY A 77 -32.77 -13.60 17.08
CA GLY A 77 -33.78 -13.46 16.02
C GLY A 77 -34.97 -12.58 16.40
N ASP A 78 -35.72 -12.10 15.42
CA ASP A 78 -36.90 -11.24 15.58
C ASP A 78 -38.19 -11.98 15.93
N LEU A 79 -38.09 -13.26 16.32
CA LEU A 79 -39.18 -14.12 16.77
C LEU A 79 -39.27 -14.25 18.31
N TRP A 80 -38.63 -13.32 19.05
CA TRP A 80 -38.36 -13.42 20.49
C TRP A 80 -39.57 -13.73 21.38
N ASN A 81 -40.78 -13.29 21.00
CA ASN A 81 -41.99 -13.44 21.83
C ASN A 81 -42.93 -14.60 21.44
N ASP A 82 -42.65 -15.37 20.39
CA ASP A 82 -43.55 -16.48 19.98
C ASP A 82 -42.96 -17.88 20.21
N SER A 83 -41.63 -18.05 20.10
CA SER A 83 -41.00 -19.38 20.14
C SER A 83 -39.57 -19.40 20.70
N GLY A 84 -39.08 -18.27 21.20
CA GLY A 84 -37.66 -18.08 21.55
C GLY A 84 -36.81 -17.69 20.34
N ALA A 85 -35.80 -16.86 20.57
CA ALA A 85 -35.02 -16.24 19.50
C ALA A 85 -33.50 -16.28 19.72
N GLY A 86 -33.01 -16.93 20.77
CA GLY A 86 -31.58 -17.13 20.97
C GLY A 86 -31.10 -18.40 20.28
N TYR A 87 -30.18 -18.27 19.33
CA TYR A 87 -29.53 -19.39 18.65
C TYR A 87 -28.04 -19.37 18.95
N LEU A 88 -27.50 -20.49 19.44
CA LEU A 88 -26.06 -20.75 19.40
C LEU A 88 -25.76 -21.50 18.11
N LEU A 89 -25.15 -20.81 17.15
CA LEU A 89 -24.70 -21.37 15.90
C LEU A 89 -23.27 -21.84 16.08
N SER A 90 -22.95 -23.07 15.68
CA SER A 90 -21.58 -23.58 15.71
C SER A 90 -21.28 -24.46 14.50
N THR A 91 -20.03 -24.41 14.05
CA THR A 91 -19.49 -25.31 13.01
C THR A 91 -19.25 -26.73 13.52
N THR A 92 -19.33 -26.94 14.84
CA THR A 92 -19.15 -28.25 15.49
C THR A 92 -20.27 -28.50 16.49
N ALA A 93 -20.66 -29.77 16.66
CA ALA A 93 -21.64 -30.11 17.68
C ALA A 93 -21.11 -29.76 19.08
N LYS A 94 -21.94 -29.13 19.90
CA LYS A 94 -21.64 -28.82 21.30
C LYS A 94 -22.51 -29.69 22.20
N THR A 95 -21.87 -30.37 23.14
CA THR A 95 -22.51 -31.28 24.09
C THR A 95 -22.49 -30.77 25.53
N ASP A 96 -21.62 -29.80 25.82
CA ASP A 96 -21.45 -29.17 27.12
C ASP A 96 -21.83 -27.68 27.04
N ASP A 97 -22.01 -27.07 28.20
CA ASP A 97 -22.27 -25.63 28.32
C ASP A 97 -21.11 -24.81 27.73
N VAL A 98 -21.46 -23.79 26.96
CA VAL A 98 -20.51 -22.90 26.29
C VAL A 98 -20.66 -21.49 26.84
N THR A 99 -19.53 -20.87 27.20
CA THR A 99 -19.47 -19.43 27.47
C THR A 99 -18.91 -18.71 26.24
N VAL A 100 -19.77 -17.94 25.56
CA VAL A 100 -19.31 -17.01 24.52
C VAL A 100 -19.40 -15.60 25.09
N THR A 101 -18.25 -14.93 25.23
CA THR A 101 -18.23 -13.54 25.68
C THR A 101 -18.75 -12.65 24.55
N ALA A 102 -19.70 -11.77 24.86
CA ALA A 102 -20.11 -10.73 23.94
C ALA A 102 -18.91 -9.83 23.62
N GLY A 103 -18.33 -10.01 22.44
CA GLY A 103 -17.41 -9.04 21.87
C GLY A 103 -18.20 -7.79 21.52
N MET A 104 -17.62 -6.61 21.76
CA MET A 104 -18.17 -5.40 21.17
C MET A 104 -18.33 -5.67 19.66
N ILE A 105 -19.39 -5.11 19.06
CA ILE A 105 -19.62 -5.04 17.62
C ILE A 105 -20.59 -6.11 17.06
N ALA A 106 -21.88 -5.95 17.38
CA ALA A 106 -23.01 -6.50 16.62
C ALA A 106 -23.09 -6.01 15.15
N THR A 107 -22.21 -5.07 14.77
CA THR A 107 -22.15 -4.39 13.46
C THR A 107 -21.11 -4.95 12.49
N ASP A 108 -20.13 -5.72 12.95
CA ASP A 108 -19.01 -6.17 12.10
C ASP A 108 -19.22 -7.60 11.58
N PHE A 109 -20.34 -8.22 11.95
CA PHE A 109 -20.48 -9.65 11.81
C PHE A 109 -20.76 -10.20 10.40
N VAL A 110 -20.56 -9.41 9.32
CA VAL A 110 -20.26 -9.97 7.97
C VAL A 110 -19.39 -9.05 7.11
N LYS A 111 -18.54 -8.21 7.70
CA LYS A 111 -17.38 -7.73 6.95
C LYS A 111 -16.18 -8.49 7.47
N GLN A 112 -16.01 -9.71 6.96
CA GLN A 112 -14.67 -10.28 6.80
C GLN A 112 -13.85 -9.21 6.06
N THR A 113 -13.14 -8.39 6.82
CA THR A 113 -12.26 -7.36 6.27
C THR A 113 -10.89 -7.96 6.29
N ALA A 114 -10.30 -8.19 5.13
CA ALA A 114 -8.86 -8.21 5.09
C ALA A 114 -8.42 -6.74 5.06
N SER A 115 -7.66 -6.32 6.07
CA SER A 115 -7.16 -4.95 6.20
C SER A 115 -5.68 -5.03 6.46
N ILE A 116 -4.89 -4.22 5.76
CA ILE A 116 -3.45 -4.17 5.96
C ILE A 116 -3.01 -2.76 6.37
N THR A 117 -1.95 -2.72 7.17
CA THR A 117 -1.19 -1.50 7.48
C THR A 117 0.26 -1.69 7.07
N LEU A 118 0.89 -0.58 6.64
CA LEU A 118 2.28 -0.53 6.24
C LEU A 118 3.05 0.37 7.21
N ALA A 119 4.23 -0.05 7.64
CA ALA A 119 5.14 0.78 8.41
C ALA A 119 6.59 0.61 7.92
N PRO A 120 7.38 1.70 7.81
CA PRO A 120 6.98 3.10 8.04
C PRO A 120 6.06 3.65 6.94
N ALA A 121 5.42 4.80 7.17
CA ALA A 121 4.49 5.43 6.22
C ALA A 121 5.16 6.01 4.97
N LYS A 122 6.48 6.19 5.00
CA LYS A 122 7.32 6.63 3.87
C LYS A 122 8.73 6.12 4.05
N LEU A 123 9.46 6.00 2.94
CA LEU A 123 10.86 5.62 2.91
C LEU A 123 11.69 6.78 2.36
N THR A 124 12.71 7.19 3.10
CA THR A 124 13.68 8.17 2.63
C THR A 124 15.06 7.61 2.87
N PHE A 125 15.77 7.35 1.78
CA PHE A 125 17.15 6.91 1.84
C PHE A 125 18.08 8.09 2.13
N PRO A 126 19.20 7.88 2.84
CA PRO A 126 20.25 8.89 2.95
C PRO A 126 20.70 9.37 1.58
N GLU A 127 21.07 10.64 1.46
CA GLU A 127 21.66 11.17 0.24
C GLU A 127 23.00 10.49 -0.06
N ALA A 128 23.30 10.29 -1.34
CA ALA A 128 24.58 9.77 -1.81
C ALA A 128 25.20 10.69 -2.86
N THR A 129 26.51 10.63 -3.03
CA THR A 129 27.21 11.30 -4.14
C THR A 129 27.31 10.37 -5.34
N GLU A 130 27.16 10.91 -6.54
CA GLU A 130 27.27 10.18 -7.81
C GLU A 130 28.53 9.30 -7.86
N GLY A 131 28.38 8.05 -8.30
CA GLY A 131 29.39 7.01 -8.17
C GLY A 131 29.26 6.14 -6.91
N TYR A 132 28.18 6.29 -6.14
CA TYR A 132 27.87 5.47 -4.97
C TYR A 132 27.64 3.98 -5.31
N GLY A 133 27.96 3.12 -4.34
CA GLY A 133 27.72 1.67 -4.40
C GLY A 133 26.34 1.26 -3.88
N GLU A 134 26.16 -0.02 -3.52
CA GLU A 134 24.88 -0.49 -2.98
C GLU A 134 24.45 0.26 -1.72
N GLN A 135 23.17 0.63 -1.66
CA GLN A 135 22.57 1.27 -0.49
C GLN A 135 21.94 0.23 0.45
N THR A 136 21.99 0.50 1.75
CA THR A 136 21.34 -0.33 2.77
C THR A 136 19.83 -0.35 2.53
N PRO A 137 19.21 -1.52 2.30
CA PRO A 137 17.77 -1.61 2.10
C PRO A 137 16.98 -1.18 3.34
N LEU A 138 15.85 -0.52 3.14
CA LEU A 138 14.90 -0.21 4.20
C LEU A 138 13.78 -1.25 4.24
N THR A 139 13.44 -1.71 5.44
CA THR A 139 12.39 -2.71 5.68
C THR A 139 11.03 -2.03 5.84
N VAL A 140 10.01 -2.61 5.21
CA VAL A 140 8.60 -2.28 5.40
C VAL A 140 7.90 -3.48 6.02
N THR A 141 7.20 -3.26 7.12
CA THR A 141 6.33 -4.27 7.73
C THR A 141 4.91 -4.14 7.20
N VAL A 142 4.28 -5.29 6.98
CA VAL A 142 2.90 -5.43 6.54
C VAL A 142 2.16 -6.20 7.64
N ASN A 143 1.18 -5.56 8.27
CA ASN A 143 0.40 -6.20 9.33
C ASN A 143 -1.04 -6.41 8.88
N ASN A 144 -1.58 -7.60 9.15
CA ASN A 144 -3.01 -7.86 9.00
C ASN A 144 -3.75 -7.27 10.21
N MET A 145 -4.62 -6.30 9.96
CA MET A 145 -5.52 -5.68 10.94
C MET A 145 -6.97 -6.11 10.73
N GLY A 146 -7.17 -7.05 9.82
CA GLY A 146 -8.44 -7.66 9.50
C GLY A 146 -8.82 -8.79 10.44
N THR A 147 -10.06 -9.24 10.29
CA THR A 147 -10.60 -10.41 11.00
C THR A 147 -10.44 -11.70 10.20
N VAL A 148 -9.76 -11.63 9.05
CA VAL A 148 -9.51 -12.75 8.14
C VAL A 148 -8.13 -12.66 7.51
N ASP A 149 -7.64 -13.81 7.07
CA ASP A 149 -6.43 -13.95 6.28
C ASP A 149 -6.42 -13.04 5.05
N THR A 150 -5.28 -12.40 4.81
CA THR A 150 -5.11 -11.49 3.66
C THR A 150 -5.22 -12.21 2.32
N GLY A 151 -4.94 -13.52 2.29
CA GLY A 151 -4.56 -14.21 1.05
C GLY A 151 -3.27 -13.62 0.48
N SER A 152 -2.96 -13.98 -0.76
CA SER A 152 -1.74 -13.54 -1.43
C SER A 152 -1.77 -12.05 -1.73
N LEU A 153 -0.65 -11.39 -1.40
CA LEU A 153 -0.40 -9.98 -1.62
C LEU A 153 0.72 -9.82 -2.64
N ASN A 154 0.54 -8.84 -3.53
CA ASN A 154 1.52 -8.45 -4.54
C ASN A 154 2.06 -7.04 -4.24
N ILE A 155 3.36 -6.84 -4.41
CA ILE A 155 4.07 -5.61 -4.09
C ILE A 155 4.67 -5.06 -5.39
N THR A 156 4.25 -3.85 -5.77
CA THR A 156 4.67 -3.23 -7.03
C THR A 156 5.24 -1.84 -6.80
N LEU A 157 6.18 -1.45 -7.65
CA LEU A 157 6.63 -0.08 -7.80
C LEU A 157 5.87 0.61 -8.92
N SER A 158 5.63 1.90 -8.78
CA SER A 158 5.01 2.75 -9.79
C SER A 158 5.50 4.19 -9.67
N GLY A 159 5.26 4.99 -10.71
CA GLY A 159 5.74 6.37 -10.84
C GLY A 159 6.86 6.49 -11.87
N ASN A 160 7.37 7.72 -12.06
CA ASN A 160 8.34 8.02 -13.12
C ASN A 160 9.75 7.44 -12.87
N ASN A 161 10.04 6.98 -11.65
CA ASN A 161 11.32 6.41 -11.26
C ASN A 161 11.16 5.03 -10.62
N ASP A 162 10.12 4.27 -10.99
CA ASP A 162 9.90 2.92 -10.48
C ASP A 162 11.08 1.99 -10.79
N ASP A 163 11.63 2.09 -12.00
CA ASP A 163 12.83 1.41 -12.49
C ASP A 163 14.12 1.77 -11.73
N CYS A 164 14.10 2.81 -10.90
CA CYS A 164 15.23 3.26 -10.07
C CYS A 164 15.27 2.58 -8.70
N PHE A 165 14.25 1.79 -8.34
CA PHE A 165 14.18 1.07 -7.07
C PHE A 165 13.99 -0.43 -7.29
N THR A 166 14.38 -1.23 -6.30
CA THR A 166 14.14 -2.68 -6.25
C THR A 166 13.40 -3.03 -4.97
N VAL A 167 12.41 -3.92 -5.08
CA VAL A 167 11.65 -4.50 -3.95
C VAL A 167 11.99 -5.99 -3.80
N THR A 168 12.13 -6.49 -2.57
CA THR A 168 12.36 -7.92 -2.31
C THR A 168 11.82 -8.37 -0.94
N PRO A 169 11.03 -9.46 -0.85
CA PRO A 169 10.32 -10.09 -1.97
C PRO A 169 9.27 -9.14 -2.56
N ASP A 170 8.79 -9.44 -3.77
CA ASP A 170 7.71 -8.72 -4.46
C ASP A 170 6.33 -9.32 -4.22
N ALA A 171 6.24 -10.41 -3.45
CA ALA A 171 4.98 -11.03 -3.04
C ALA A 171 5.04 -11.56 -1.60
N ILE A 172 3.87 -11.67 -0.97
CA ILE A 172 3.65 -12.29 0.34
C ILE A 172 2.49 -13.28 0.19
N ASP A 173 2.71 -14.56 0.49
CA ASP A 173 1.72 -15.62 0.21
C ASP A 173 0.42 -15.48 1.01
N ASN A 174 0.52 -15.17 2.30
CA ASN A 174 -0.61 -14.95 3.20
C ASN A 174 -0.13 -14.33 4.53
N ILE A 175 -0.99 -13.52 5.17
CA ILE A 175 -0.82 -13.07 6.55
C ILE A 175 -2.08 -13.48 7.33
N GLY A 176 -1.92 -14.43 8.25
CA GLY A 176 -3.00 -14.95 9.09
C GLY A 176 -3.52 -13.93 10.12
N THR A 177 -4.66 -14.22 10.74
CA THR A 177 -5.27 -13.34 11.76
C THR A 177 -4.57 -13.37 13.12
N ASP A 178 -3.81 -14.44 13.39
CA ASP A 178 -3.09 -14.69 14.65
C ASP A 178 -1.59 -14.39 14.54
N SER A 179 -1.13 -13.87 13.40
CA SER A 179 0.29 -13.62 13.16
C SER A 179 0.79 -12.47 14.04
N SER A 180 1.41 -12.80 15.17
CA SER A 180 1.98 -11.82 16.11
C SER A 180 3.08 -10.93 15.51
N ASN A 181 3.63 -11.31 14.35
CA ASN A 181 4.79 -10.64 13.74
C ASN A 181 4.57 -10.10 12.30
N GLY A 182 3.35 -10.18 11.74
CA GLY A 182 3.09 -9.72 10.36
C GLY A 182 4.02 -10.34 9.31
N ALA A 183 4.19 -9.66 8.17
CA ALA A 183 5.19 -9.97 7.15
C ALA A 183 6.05 -8.74 6.85
N SER A 184 7.13 -8.90 6.08
CA SER A 184 7.96 -7.76 5.68
C SER A 184 8.58 -7.94 4.30
N PHE A 185 8.86 -6.81 3.67
CA PHE A 185 9.65 -6.71 2.46
C PHE A 185 10.67 -5.58 2.58
N LYS A 186 11.64 -5.54 1.67
CA LYS A 186 12.69 -4.53 1.64
C LYS A 186 12.63 -3.75 0.34
N VAL A 187 13.00 -2.48 0.41
CA VAL A 187 13.17 -1.59 -0.75
C VAL A 187 14.61 -1.09 -0.74
N LYS A 188 15.23 -0.91 -1.90
CA LYS A 188 16.50 -0.18 -2.06
C LYS A 188 16.51 0.61 -3.37
N PRO A 189 17.18 1.78 -3.44
CA PRO A 189 17.51 2.39 -4.72
C PRO A 189 18.55 1.53 -5.44
N ASN A 190 18.51 1.56 -6.76
CA ASN A 190 19.51 0.92 -7.61
C ASN A 190 20.85 1.67 -7.49
N ALA A 191 21.98 0.98 -7.69
CA ALA A 191 23.30 1.61 -7.64
C ALA A 191 23.60 2.37 -8.94
N GLY A 192 24.47 3.39 -8.87
CA GLY A 192 24.96 4.10 -10.05
C GLY A 192 23.95 5.00 -10.76
N LEU A 193 22.89 5.44 -10.08
CA LEU A 193 22.01 6.48 -10.61
C LEU A 193 22.80 7.81 -10.75
N PRO A 194 22.58 8.59 -11.81
CA PRO A 194 23.21 9.91 -11.96
C PRO A 194 22.71 10.89 -10.89
N ALA A 195 23.32 12.08 -10.84
CA ALA A 195 22.84 13.14 -9.95
C ALA A 195 21.37 13.49 -10.24
N GLY A 196 20.53 13.51 -9.20
CA GLY A 196 19.09 13.74 -9.32
C GLY A 196 18.31 13.34 -8.07
N THR A 197 17.01 13.65 -8.09
CA THR A 197 16.05 13.21 -7.07
C THR A 197 15.12 12.17 -7.67
N TYR A 198 15.03 11.02 -7.01
CA TYR A 198 14.25 9.87 -7.46
C TYR A 198 13.10 9.62 -6.49
N THR A 199 11.89 9.51 -7.02
CA THR A 199 10.69 9.22 -6.23
C THR A 199 9.83 8.16 -6.90
N ALA A 200 9.37 7.19 -6.12
CA ALA A 200 8.42 6.18 -6.57
C ALA A 200 7.39 5.90 -5.48
N THR A 201 6.34 5.18 -5.84
CA THR A 201 5.32 4.69 -4.91
C THR A 201 5.35 3.17 -4.89
N VAL A 202 5.50 2.60 -3.69
CA VAL A 202 5.35 1.16 -3.45
C VAL A 202 3.90 0.89 -3.08
N THR A 203 3.26 -0.06 -3.76
CA THR A 203 1.87 -0.46 -3.48
C THR A 203 1.82 -1.94 -3.12
N VAL A 204 1.19 -2.24 -1.99
CA VAL A 204 0.80 -3.60 -1.58
C VAL A 204 -0.67 -3.78 -1.89
N SER A 205 -0.98 -4.79 -2.70
CA SER A 205 -2.33 -5.09 -3.19
C SER A 205 -2.69 -6.55 -3.02
N GLY A 206 -3.97 -6.89 -2.99
CA GLY A 206 -4.46 -8.26 -2.93
C GLY A 206 -5.96 -8.32 -3.19
N THR A 207 -6.49 -9.51 -3.49
CA THR A 207 -7.90 -9.67 -3.90
C THR A 207 -8.89 -9.43 -2.77
N LYS A 208 -8.46 -9.62 -1.51
CA LYS A 208 -9.30 -9.47 -0.31
C LYS A 208 -9.10 -8.14 0.41
N VAL A 209 -7.97 -7.47 0.19
CA VAL A 209 -7.55 -6.26 0.91
C VAL A 209 -7.78 -5.01 0.08
N VAL A 210 -7.98 -3.88 0.74
CA VAL A 210 -7.81 -2.58 0.10
C VAL A 210 -6.32 -2.29 -0.02
N SER A 211 -5.86 -1.97 -1.23
CA SER A 211 -4.45 -1.68 -1.47
C SER A 211 -3.94 -0.52 -0.61
N ARG A 212 -2.69 -0.62 -0.17
CA ARG A 212 -1.99 0.43 0.58
C ARG A 212 -0.71 0.80 -0.13
N SER A 213 -0.36 2.08 -0.04
CA SER A 213 0.83 2.61 -0.69
C SER A 213 1.66 3.43 0.28
N ILE A 214 2.97 3.45 0.03
CA ILE A 214 3.93 4.32 0.68
C ILE A 214 4.85 4.92 -0.38
N ASP A 215 5.30 6.15 -0.15
CA ASP A 215 6.24 6.80 -1.05
C ASP A 215 7.68 6.48 -0.64
N VAL A 216 8.54 6.36 -1.65
CA VAL A 216 9.99 6.16 -1.48
C VAL A 216 10.75 7.27 -2.20
N SER A 217 11.79 7.80 -1.57
CA SER A 217 12.64 8.84 -2.13
C SER A 217 14.13 8.60 -1.89
N PHE A 218 14.95 8.99 -2.87
CA PHE A 218 16.40 8.97 -2.79
C PHE A 218 17.00 10.12 -3.61
N THR A 219 18.06 10.74 -3.09
CA THR A 219 18.73 11.87 -3.75
C THR A 219 20.19 11.53 -3.99
N VAL A 220 20.65 11.79 -5.21
CA VAL A 220 22.06 11.69 -5.61
C VAL A 220 22.59 13.08 -5.91
N THR A 221 23.64 13.50 -5.22
CA THR A 221 24.35 14.75 -5.50
C THR A 221 25.45 14.56 -6.52
N ALA A 222 25.69 15.58 -7.34
CA ALA A 222 26.77 15.55 -8.33
C ALA A 222 28.12 15.37 -7.63
N SER A 223 28.97 14.54 -8.23
CA SER A 223 30.37 14.45 -7.81
C SER A 223 31.05 15.81 -8.00
N PRO A 224 31.88 16.28 -7.04
CA PRO A 224 32.59 17.53 -7.20
C PRO A 224 33.51 17.43 -8.42
N SER A 225 33.36 18.35 -9.37
CA SER A 225 34.28 18.41 -10.50
C SER A 225 35.63 18.92 -10.01
N THR A 226 36.68 18.13 -10.17
CA THR A 226 38.04 18.64 -10.06
C THR A 226 38.30 19.55 -11.26
N PRO A 227 38.61 20.84 -11.08
CA PRO A 227 38.99 21.67 -12.21
C PRO A 227 40.24 21.09 -12.86
N VAL A 228 40.15 20.77 -14.15
CA VAL A 228 41.32 20.39 -14.95
C VAL A 228 42.14 21.67 -15.16
N VAL A 229 43.26 21.79 -14.46
CA VAL A 229 44.24 22.85 -14.72
C VAL A 229 44.98 22.47 -16.00
N ILE A 230 44.58 23.04 -17.13
CA ILE A 230 45.37 23.00 -18.35
C ILE A 230 46.52 23.99 -18.13
N ILE A 231 47.70 23.47 -17.81
CA ILE A 231 48.93 24.26 -17.85
C ILE A 231 49.23 24.46 -19.33
N VAL A 232 48.84 25.61 -19.87
CA VAL A 232 49.36 26.04 -21.17
C VAL A 232 50.86 26.23 -20.96
N PRO A 233 51.74 25.51 -21.68
CA PRO A 233 53.16 25.78 -21.60
C PRO A 233 53.36 27.25 -21.98
N ASP A 234 53.98 27.98 -21.05
CA ASP A 234 54.40 29.37 -21.23
C ASP A 234 55.33 29.39 -22.44
N ASP A 235 54.83 29.88 -23.57
CA ASP A 235 55.66 30.17 -24.74
C ASP A 235 56.42 31.46 -24.39
N THR A 236 57.44 31.32 -23.52
CA THR A 236 58.40 32.38 -23.29
C THR A 236 59.14 32.57 -24.61
N ALA A 237 58.61 33.47 -25.44
CA ALA A 237 59.27 33.95 -26.64
C ALA A 237 60.71 34.34 -26.27
N ASP A 238 61.66 33.68 -26.91
CA ASP A 238 63.07 34.05 -26.90
C ASP A 238 63.19 35.49 -27.41
N THR A 239 63.55 36.42 -26.53
CA THR A 239 63.63 37.85 -26.83
C THR A 239 64.92 38.26 -27.52
N THR A 240 65.69 37.31 -28.08
CA THR A 240 66.98 37.61 -28.72
C THR A 240 66.90 37.96 -30.20
N ASP A 241 65.72 38.00 -30.84
CA ASP A 241 65.55 38.37 -32.25
C ASP A 241 64.64 39.61 -32.44
N PRO A 242 65.19 40.81 -32.75
CA PRO A 242 64.41 42.02 -33.01
C PRO A 242 63.60 42.01 -34.31
N ALA A 243 63.71 40.98 -35.17
CA ALA A 243 63.20 41.03 -36.54
C ALA A 243 61.79 40.43 -36.76
N LYS A 244 61.06 40.05 -35.70
CA LYS A 244 59.76 39.36 -35.85
C LYS A 244 58.52 40.06 -35.28
N ASN A 245 58.57 41.35 -34.99
CA ASN A 245 57.40 42.09 -34.51
C ASN A 245 56.84 43.08 -35.55
N PRO A 246 55.75 42.76 -36.27
CA PRO A 246 54.72 43.72 -36.57
C PRO A 246 53.67 43.66 -35.45
N GLU A 247 53.56 44.75 -34.70
CA GLU A 247 52.49 44.95 -33.72
C GLU A 247 51.11 44.72 -34.36
N THR A 248 50.32 43.82 -33.78
CA THR A 248 48.87 44.01 -33.62
C THR A 248 48.45 43.35 -32.33
N GLY A 249 47.95 44.15 -31.39
CA GLY A 249 47.45 43.67 -30.12
C GLY A 249 46.29 42.69 -30.25
N ASP A 250 46.26 41.75 -29.32
CA ASP A 250 45.03 41.32 -28.67
C ASP A 250 45.41 40.70 -27.31
N ASN A 251 44.92 41.35 -26.28
CA ASN A 251 44.87 40.96 -24.88
C ASN A 251 43.79 39.88 -24.69
N SER A 252 43.99 38.68 -25.22
CA SER A 252 43.05 37.58 -25.01
C SER A 252 43.60 36.56 -24.02
N THR A 253 43.34 36.81 -22.74
CA THR A 253 43.30 35.76 -21.71
C THR A 253 42.28 34.71 -22.15
N HIS A 254 42.76 33.65 -22.80
CA HIS A 254 41.93 32.53 -23.25
C HIS A 254 41.51 31.67 -22.04
N LEU A 255 40.59 32.18 -21.23
CA LEU A 255 39.85 31.36 -20.28
C LEU A 255 38.78 30.58 -21.06
N LEU A 256 39.19 29.46 -21.64
CA LEU A 256 38.27 28.47 -22.21
C LEU A 256 37.50 27.78 -21.08
N TRP A 257 36.28 28.24 -20.79
CA TRP A 257 35.34 27.47 -19.97
C TRP A 257 34.74 26.35 -20.82
N ALA A 258 35.31 25.15 -20.72
CA ALA A 258 34.65 23.94 -21.19
C ALA A 258 33.55 23.55 -20.18
N VAL A 259 32.29 23.85 -20.50
CA VAL A 259 31.13 23.30 -19.79
C VAL A 259 30.86 21.91 -20.36
N MET A 260 31.13 20.86 -19.58
CA MET A 260 30.69 19.51 -19.92
C MET A 260 29.23 19.36 -19.45
N ALA A 261 28.30 19.30 -20.40
CA ALA A 261 26.94 18.84 -20.13
C ALA A 261 27.00 17.32 -19.85
N SER A 262 26.85 16.94 -18.58
CA SER A 262 26.67 15.53 -18.22
C SER A 262 25.22 15.14 -18.51
N SER A 263 25.04 14.33 -19.54
CA SER A 263 23.76 13.83 -20.03
C SER A 263 23.44 12.46 -19.42
N ALA A 264 22.22 12.26 -18.92
CA ALA A 264 21.35 11.15 -19.32
C ALA A 264 19.94 11.27 -18.69
N LEU A 265 18.94 11.52 -19.55
CA LEU A 265 17.54 11.17 -19.34
C LEU A 265 17.40 9.64 -19.37
N CYS A 266 16.56 9.08 -18.50
CA CYS A 266 16.00 7.75 -18.73
C CYS A 266 14.80 7.85 -19.68
N ALA A 267 14.91 7.19 -20.83
CA ALA A 267 13.90 6.75 -21.81
C ALA A 267 12.97 7.77 -22.55
N ALA A 268 13.30 8.05 -23.83
CA ALA A 268 12.37 7.97 -24.97
C ALA A 268 13.16 7.86 -26.29
N ALA A 269 12.82 6.88 -27.14
CA ALA A 269 13.54 6.51 -28.36
C ALA A 269 12.98 7.17 -29.65
N LEU A 270 13.85 7.22 -30.69
CA LEU A 270 13.62 7.46 -32.14
C LEU A 270 13.45 8.93 -32.58
N LEU A 271 14.06 9.48 -33.63
CA LEU A 271 14.73 8.96 -34.84
C LEU A 271 15.60 10.11 -35.41
N PHE A 272 16.90 9.89 -35.64
CA PHE A 272 17.73 10.81 -36.42
C PHE A 272 17.39 10.63 -37.91
N SER A 273 17.02 11.69 -38.62
CA SER A 273 17.22 11.77 -40.06
C SER A 273 18.13 12.95 -40.37
N SER A 274 19.32 12.64 -40.87
CA SER A 274 20.27 13.62 -41.37
C SER A 274 19.78 14.17 -42.71
N ARG A 275 19.53 15.48 -42.79
CA ARG A 275 19.55 16.21 -44.07
C ARG A 275 20.47 17.42 -43.93
N ARG A 276 21.71 17.27 -44.43
CA ARG A 276 22.57 18.39 -44.85
C ARG A 276 22.71 18.34 -46.37
N ARG A 277 22.23 19.39 -47.03
CA ARG A 277 22.64 19.95 -48.34
C ARG A 277 21.58 21.01 -48.65
N GLY A 278 21.86 22.27 -48.87
CA GLY A 278 23.09 23.06 -48.98
C GLY A 278 22.60 24.45 -49.41
N GLU A 279 23.19 25.50 -48.86
CA GLU A 279 22.88 26.87 -49.23
C GLU A 279 23.24 27.18 -50.69
N GLU A 280 22.58 28.22 -51.16
CA GLU A 280 22.56 28.82 -52.49
C GLU A 280 23.94 29.29 -52.98
N MET A 281 24.11 29.27 -54.30
CA MET A 281 24.93 30.24 -55.03
C MET A 281 24.06 30.87 -56.12
N GLN A 282 23.63 32.11 -55.90
CA GLN A 282 23.92 33.28 -56.74
C GLN A 282 23.51 34.56 -56.02
#